data_AF-A0A7S3FC13-F1
#
_entry.id   AF-A0A7S3FC13-F1
#
_cell.length_a   1.000
_cell.length_b   1.000
_cell.length_c   1.000
_cell.angle_alpha   90.00
_cell.angle_beta   90.00
_cell.angle_gamma   90.00
#
_symmetry.space_group_name_H-M   'P 1'
#
loop_
_entity.id
_entity.type
_entity.pdbx_description
1 polymer ?
#
loop_
_entity_poly.entity_id
_entity_poly.type
_entity_poly.pdbx_seq_one_letter_code
_entity_poly.pdbx_strand_id
1 'polypeptide(L)'
;VAAAPALAQDAPSPSPGHQALRVCADAARENALEGCEALKGLLEAQDVAIECVVADGCLEAEGPLIKDEVDVIFDTDSGQLYSLYEAFEDVDHTLEVVVEEHEGDALGEPTEFTGYYPVAVVTAAWCEANPDATFDMLQGMRSCHTGYQKTAGWRASVGTLIKEGFVPIESSPDSTPADIHSFQEWIGSACVPGVAAEASDGAANPLCENCAGTDADFCALGDVEPYYNYPGALRCLVEDAGDVAFIRQRTPPEYLNTGEENSFDPSWNYVNGDSMDDYKLLCLEGGCQPLSAFTQCSFPKTFGHTVVASSDSEEVQALRTALNELSASSSEFQETFLSGGSLQGALFTDGATYLQAVEETVEEFAGDMFASWEEIDQLVSGEESSDK
;
A
#
# COMPACT_ATOMS: atom_id res chain seq x y z
N VAL A 1 50.58 1.67 35.83
CA VAL A 1 49.37 2.02 35.05
C VAL A 1 49.84 2.26 33.62
N ALA A 2 49.80 1.21 32.80
CA ALA A 2 50.23 1.25 31.41
C ALA A 2 48.99 1.47 30.54
N ALA A 3 49.03 2.49 29.69
CA ALA A 3 48.01 2.76 28.69
C ALA A 3 48.27 1.88 27.46
N ALA A 4 47.28 1.10 27.04
CA ALA A 4 47.27 0.41 25.76
C ALA A 4 46.72 1.37 24.68
N PRO A 5 47.28 1.39 23.47
CA PRO A 5 46.65 2.09 22.36
C PRO A 5 45.55 1.21 21.77
N ALA A 6 44.36 1.80 21.59
CA ALA A 6 43.29 1.20 20.82
C ALA A 6 43.68 1.25 19.32
N LEU A 7 43.69 0.08 18.68
CA LEU A 7 43.75 -0.04 17.24
C LEU A 7 42.36 0.26 16.71
N ALA A 8 42.19 1.44 16.10
CA ALA A 8 41.07 1.69 15.20
C ALA A 8 41.27 0.79 13.99
N GLN A 9 40.31 -0.09 13.71
CA GLN A 9 40.21 -0.76 12.43
C GLN A 9 39.47 0.21 11.51
N ASP A 10 40.21 0.79 10.57
CA ASP A 10 39.61 1.57 9.48
C ASP A 10 38.73 0.63 8.66
N ALA A 11 37.42 0.91 8.63
CA ALA A 11 36.52 0.33 7.64
C ALA A 11 36.99 0.78 6.23
N PRO A 12 36.90 -0.07 5.20
CA PRO A 12 37.26 0.32 3.85
C PRO A 12 36.39 1.49 3.43
N SER A 13 37.02 2.60 3.03
CA SER A 13 36.32 3.72 2.40
C SER A 13 35.72 3.25 1.06
N PRO A 14 34.50 3.67 0.70
CA PRO A 14 33.89 3.31 -0.57
C PRO A 14 34.79 3.76 -1.74
N SER A 15 34.84 2.91 -2.76
CA SER A 15 35.62 3.13 -3.99
C SER A 15 35.27 4.50 -4.60
N PRO A 16 36.25 5.30 -5.07
CA PRO A 16 35.96 6.58 -5.70
C PRO A 16 35.33 6.31 -7.08
N GLY A 17 34.01 6.43 -7.20
CA GLY A 17 33.32 6.24 -8.47
C GLY A 17 31.79 6.34 -8.43
N HIS A 18 31.13 5.83 -7.39
CA HIS A 18 29.66 5.78 -7.32
C HIS A 18 29.12 6.67 -6.20
N GLN A 19 28.08 7.43 -6.49
CA GLN A 19 27.37 8.23 -5.49
C GLN A 19 26.47 7.31 -4.66
N ALA A 20 26.35 7.52 -3.35
CA ALA A 20 25.41 6.74 -2.55
C ALA A 20 23.97 7.16 -2.87
N LEU A 21 23.07 6.19 -3.06
CA LEU A 21 21.64 6.46 -3.22
C LEU A 21 21.00 6.80 -1.87
N ARG A 22 20.25 7.89 -1.81
CA ARG A 22 19.46 8.31 -0.64
C ARG A 22 18.17 7.52 -0.58
N VAL A 23 18.06 6.63 0.39
CA VAL A 23 16.86 5.83 0.63
C VAL A 23 15.98 6.53 1.65
N CYS A 24 14.69 6.71 1.32
CA CYS A 24 13.70 7.24 2.25
C CYS A 24 13.37 6.18 3.33
N ALA A 25 13.74 6.47 4.58
CA ALA A 25 13.28 5.74 5.75
C ALA A 25 12.06 6.47 6.32
N ASP A 26 10.87 6.10 5.87
CA ASP A 26 9.63 6.79 6.21
C ASP A 26 9.38 6.78 7.72
N ALA A 27 9.30 7.97 8.32
CA ALA A 27 9.07 8.13 9.75
C ALA A 27 7.64 7.71 10.17
N ALA A 28 6.71 7.63 9.23
CA ALA A 28 5.36 7.13 9.45
C ALA A 28 5.27 5.59 9.44
N ARG A 29 6.37 4.89 9.14
CA ARG A 29 6.45 3.43 9.04
C ARG A 29 7.29 2.83 10.15
N GLU A 30 6.78 1.78 10.79
CA GLU A 30 7.49 1.12 11.88
C GLU A 30 8.80 0.48 11.39
N ASN A 31 9.89 0.69 12.14
CA ASN A 31 11.22 0.12 11.88
C ASN A 31 11.86 0.50 10.53
N ALA A 32 11.35 1.48 9.78
CA ALA A 32 11.89 1.82 8.46
C ALA A 32 13.37 2.21 8.47
N LEU A 33 13.82 2.98 9.47
CA LEU A 33 15.24 3.31 9.62
C LEU A 33 16.10 2.09 9.94
N GLU A 34 15.63 1.21 10.84
CA GLU A 34 16.34 -0.02 11.18
C GLU A 34 16.43 -0.96 9.97
N GLY A 35 15.34 -1.10 9.23
CA GLY A 35 15.29 -1.82 7.96
C GLY A 35 16.27 -1.25 6.93
N CYS A 36 16.30 0.07 6.76
CA CYS A 36 17.23 0.72 5.84
C CYS A 36 18.69 0.46 6.20
N GLU A 37 19.05 0.60 7.48
CA GLU A 37 20.43 0.35 7.94
C GLU A 37 20.82 -1.13 7.82
N ALA A 38 19.89 -2.06 8.03
CA ALA A 38 20.11 -3.49 7.80
C ALA A 38 20.31 -3.80 6.30
N LEU A 39 19.51 -3.19 5.42
CA LEU A 39 19.61 -3.37 3.97
C LEU A 39 20.94 -2.82 3.45
N LYS A 40 21.38 -1.68 3.97
CA LYS A 40 22.64 -1.05 3.63
C LYS A 40 23.82 -2.02 3.78
N GLY A 41 23.90 -2.76 4.87
CA GLY A 41 24.96 -3.75 5.09
C GLY A 41 24.97 -4.87 4.03
N LEU A 42 23.80 -5.31 3.57
CA LEU A 42 23.67 -6.33 2.53
C LEU A 42 24.02 -5.79 1.14
N LEU A 43 23.64 -4.54 0.85
CA LEU A 43 23.94 -3.88 -0.42
C LEU A 43 25.41 -3.49 -0.57
N GLU A 44 26.07 -3.07 0.52
CA GLU A 44 27.51 -2.78 0.51
C GLU A 44 28.34 -4.04 0.12
N ALA A 45 27.85 -5.24 0.46
CA ALA A 45 28.47 -6.49 0.03
C ALA A 45 28.29 -6.80 -1.47
N GLN A 46 27.36 -6.10 -2.14
CA GLN A 46 27.10 -6.14 -3.59
C GLN A 46 27.70 -4.91 -4.32
N ASP A 47 28.60 -4.15 -3.68
CA ASP A 47 29.17 -2.91 -4.20
C ASP A 47 28.12 -1.79 -4.48
N VAL A 48 26.94 -1.85 -3.85
CA VAL A 48 25.89 -0.82 -3.92
C VAL A 48 25.91 0.02 -2.64
N ALA A 49 26.14 1.33 -2.77
CA ALA A 49 26.17 2.25 -1.63
C ALA A 49 24.83 2.96 -1.46
N ILE A 50 24.26 2.92 -0.25
CA ILE A 50 23.06 3.68 0.11
C ILE A 50 23.26 4.50 1.39
N GLU A 51 22.48 5.57 1.56
CA GLU A 51 22.34 6.32 2.80
C GLU A 51 20.86 6.44 3.22
N CYS A 52 20.59 6.24 4.51
CA CYS A 52 19.23 6.26 5.05
C CYS A 52 18.84 7.68 5.47
N VAL A 53 17.82 8.23 4.83
CA VAL A 53 17.28 9.56 5.09
C VAL A 53 15.92 9.42 5.76
N VAL A 54 15.83 9.82 7.02
CA VAL A 54 14.55 9.85 7.74
C VAL A 54 13.75 11.06 7.27
N ALA A 55 12.57 10.80 6.72
CA ALA A 55 11.65 11.83 6.25
C ALA A 55 10.20 11.38 6.46
N ASP A 56 9.29 12.35 6.57
CA ASP A 56 7.85 12.12 6.54
C ASP A 56 7.36 12.26 5.08
N GLY A 57 6.22 11.64 4.76
CA GLY A 57 5.57 11.83 3.46
C GLY A 57 6.39 11.34 2.28
N CYS A 58 7.17 10.25 2.46
CA CYS A 58 8.02 9.69 1.40
C CYS A 58 7.21 9.48 0.11
N LEU A 59 6.01 8.92 0.23
CA LEU A 59 5.14 8.52 -0.88
C LEU A 59 4.21 9.64 -1.40
N GLU A 60 4.37 10.88 -0.94
CA GLU A 60 3.51 12.01 -1.35
C GLU A 60 3.94 12.61 -2.69
N ALA A 61 2.98 13.13 -3.45
CA ALA A 61 3.22 13.81 -4.74
C ALA A 61 3.99 15.14 -4.61
N GLU A 62 4.10 15.70 -3.40
CA GLU A 62 5.01 16.81 -3.08
C GLU A 62 6.14 16.34 -2.14
N GLY A 63 6.38 15.03 -2.07
CA GLY A 63 7.26 14.41 -1.09
C GLY A 63 8.76 14.54 -1.39
N PRO A 64 9.60 13.94 -0.55
CA PRO A 64 11.06 13.97 -0.67
C PRO A 64 11.61 13.47 -2.01
N LEU A 65 10.98 12.49 -2.67
CA LEU A 65 11.46 11.95 -3.94
C LEU A 65 11.30 12.98 -5.07
N ILE A 66 10.13 13.62 -5.14
CA ILE A 66 9.81 14.67 -6.12
C ILE A 66 10.74 15.88 -5.94
N LYS A 67 11.04 16.22 -4.68
CA LYS A 67 11.92 17.34 -4.29
C LYS A 67 13.42 17.06 -4.45
N ASP A 68 13.81 15.90 -4.99
CA ASP A 68 15.20 15.44 -5.07
C ASP A 68 15.90 15.39 -3.70
N GLU A 69 15.16 15.19 -2.60
CA GLU A 69 15.72 15.05 -1.25
C GLU A 69 16.16 13.61 -0.96
N VAL A 70 15.50 12.65 -1.62
CA VAL A 70 15.85 11.22 -1.65
C VAL A 70 15.86 10.71 -3.09
N ASP A 71 16.45 9.55 -3.32
CA ASP A 71 16.60 8.92 -4.64
C ASP A 71 15.75 7.66 -4.79
N VAL A 72 15.41 6.98 -3.69
CA VAL A 72 14.71 5.69 -3.68
C VAL A 72 13.66 5.63 -2.56
N ILE A 73 12.48 5.11 -2.88
CA ILE A 73 11.43 4.77 -1.91
C ILE A 73 11.06 3.29 -2.07
N PHE A 74 10.79 2.64 -0.93
CA PHE A 74 10.38 1.24 -0.86
C PHE A 74 8.88 1.13 -0.51
N ASP A 75 8.28 -0.04 -0.77
CA ASP A 75 6.87 -0.36 -0.50
C ASP A 75 5.87 0.67 -1.07
N THR A 76 6.07 1.03 -2.34
CA THR A 76 5.16 1.91 -3.08
C THR A 76 4.00 1.08 -3.63
N ASP A 77 2.83 1.25 -3.04
CA ASP A 77 1.58 0.69 -3.55
C ASP A 77 1.25 1.27 -4.93
N SER A 78 0.58 0.51 -5.80
CA SER A 78 0.42 0.91 -7.20
C SER A 78 -0.33 2.23 -7.37
N GLY A 79 -1.30 2.53 -6.50
CA GLY A 79 -1.95 3.82 -6.39
C GLY A 79 -0.95 4.93 -6.11
N GLN A 80 -0.06 4.75 -5.14
CA GLN A 80 0.97 5.74 -4.84
C GLN A 80 1.96 5.89 -6.00
N LEU A 81 2.30 4.80 -6.70
CA LEU A 81 3.13 4.85 -7.91
C LEU A 81 2.47 5.70 -9.00
N TYR A 82 1.16 5.63 -9.20
CA TYR A 82 0.47 6.51 -10.15
C TYR A 82 0.45 7.97 -9.69
N SER A 83 0.21 8.26 -8.40
CA SER A 83 0.29 9.66 -7.93
C SER A 83 1.69 10.25 -8.10
N LEU A 84 2.74 9.43 -7.89
CA LEU A 84 4.11 9.82 -8.21
C LEU A 84 4.29 10.00 -9.71
N TYR A 85 3.82 9.06 -10.53
CA TYR A 85 3.92 9.14 -12.00
C TYR A 85 3.36 10.46 -12.54
N GLU A 86 2.17 10.86 -12.12
CA GLU A 86 1.57 12.15 -12.48
C GLU A 86 2.43 13.33 -12.01
N ALA A 87 2.89 13.30 -10.76
CA ALA A 87 3.73 14.37 -10.21
C ALA A 87 5.10 14.48 -10.90
N PHE A 88 5.59 13.39 -11.50
CA PHE A 88 6.82 13.37 -12.28
C PHE A 88 6.67 13.99 -13.68
N GLU A 89 5.44 14.23 -14.18
CA GLU A 89 5.24 14.93 -15.46
C GLU A 89 5.71 16.39 -15.42
N ASP A 90 5.73 17.00 -14.22
CA ASP A 90 6.04 18.41 -13.99
C ASP A 90 7.50 18.68 -13.54
N VAL A 91 8.35 17.64 -13.49
CA VAL A 91 9.74 17.74 -13.01
C VAL A 91 10.77 17.24 -14.05
N ASP A 92 12.03 17.60 -13.86
CA ASP A 92 13.13 17.37 -14.82
C ASP A 92 13.87 16.02 -14.63
N HIS A 93 13.34 15.10 -13.83
CA HIS A 93 13.93 13.78 -13.54
C HIS A 93 12.95 12.64 -13.90
N THR A 94 13.40 11.38 -13.79
CA THR A 94 12.67 10.22 -14.34
C THR A 94 12.26 9.28 -13.24
N LEU A 95 10.99 8.84 -13.24
CA LEU A 95 10.51 7.82 -12.33
C LEU A 95 10.81 6.43 -12.92
N GLU A 96 11.39 5.56 -12.10
CA GLU A 96 11.72 4.18 -12.47
C GLU A 96 11.12 3.20 -11.45
N VAL A 97 10.59 2.08 -11.95
CA VAL A 97 10.31 0.92 -11.10
C VAL A 97 11.57 0.07 -11.01
N VAL A 98 12.06 -0.15 -9.80
CA VAL A 98 13.28 -0.91 -9.52
C VAL A 98 12.93 -2.40 -9.43
N VAL A 99 12.03 -2.76 -8.54
CA VAL A 99 11.53 -4.14 -8.37
C VAL A 99 10.03 -4.15 -8.06
N GLU A 100 9.34 -5.22 -8.47
CA GLU A 100 8.01 -5.60 -7.99
C GLU A 100 8.17 -6.56 -6.79
N GLU A 101 7.38 -6.33 -5.75
CA GLU A 101 7.26 -7.19 -4.58
C GLU A 101 6.19 -8.24 -4.83
N HIS A 102 6.58 -9.50 -4.68
CA HIS A 102 5.68 -10.62 -4.91
C HIS A 102 5.37 -11.34 -3.63
N GLU A 103 4.09 -11.51 -3.41
CA GLU A 103 3.58 -12.27 -2.27
C GLU A 103 3.25 -13.69 -2.72
N GLY A 104 3.51 -14.65 -1.84
CA GLY A 104 3.24 -16.06 -2.09
C GLY A 104 1.75 -16.35 -2.20
N ASP A 105 1.42 -17.59 -2.51
CA ASP A 105 0.03 -18.03 -2.63
C ASP A 105 -0.55 -18.35 -1.24
N ALA A 106 -1.36 -17.43 -0.71
CA ALA A 106 -2.00 -17.59 0.61
C ALA A 106 -3.27 -18.46 0.56
N LEU A 107 -3.78 -18.81 -0.63
CA LEU A 107 -5.07 -19.51 -0.81
C LEU A 107 -5.00 -20.78 -1.67
N GLY A 108 -3.80 -21.19 -2.09
CA GLY A 108 -3.53 -22.48 -2.72
C GLY A 108 -3.65 -22.55 -4.25
N GLU A 109 -3.80 -21.41 -4.94
CA GLU A 109 -3.70 -21.35 -6.40
C GLU A 109 -2.39 -20.68 -6.90
N PRO A 110 -1.52 -21.40 -7.64
CA PRO A 110 -0.38 -20.80 -8.30
C PRO A 110 -0.87 -19.91 -9.44
N THR A 111 -0.87 -18.60 -9.24
CA THR A 111 -1.19 -17.68 -10.32
C THR A 111 0.10 -17.28 -11.05
N GLU A 112 0.11 -17.42 -12.38
CA GLU A 112 1.06 -16.72 -13.26
C GLU A 112 0.96 -15.19 -13.09
N PHE A 113 -0.08 -14.72 -12.39
CA PHE A 113 -0.28 -13.35 -11.97
C PHE A 113 0.49 -13.06 -10.67
N THR A 114 1.30 -12.01 -10.73
CA THR A 114 2.26 -11.61 -9.71
C THR A 114 1.73 -10.60 -8.70
N GLY A 115 0.64 -9.93 -9.03
CA GLY A 115 0.04 -8.92 -8.19
C GLY A 115 -1.04 -9.44 -7.25
N TYR A 116 -2.08 -8.63 -7.00
CA TYR A 116 -3.15 -8.95 -6.06
C TYR A 116 -4.54 -8.48 -6.53
N TYR A 117 -5.56 -8.93 -5.80
CA TYR A 117 -6.97 -8.70 -6.07
C TYR A 117 -7.56 -7.82 -4.96
N PRO A 118 -7.88 -6.56 -5.24
CA PRO A 118 -8.63 -5.75 -4.31
C PRO A 118 -10.05 -6.28 -4.14
N VAL A 119 -10.54 -6.33 -2.91
CA VAL A 119 -11.83 -6.93 -2.56
C VAL A 119 -12.59 -6.07 -1.56
N ALA A 120 -13.91 -6.19 -1.56
CA ALA A 120 -14.77 -5.68 -0.50
C ALA A 120 -15.17 -6.82 0.43
N VAL A 121 -14.71 -6.78 1.68
CA VAL A 121 -14.99 -7.79 2.71
C VAL A 121 -16.09 -7.30 3.62
N VAL A 122 -17.09 -8.14 3.87
CA VAL A 122 -18.23 -7.89 4.77
C VAL A 122 -18.42 -9.09 5.69
N THR A 123 -19.22 -8.93 6.75
CA THR A 123 -19.56 -10.07 7.62
C THR A 123 -20.45 -11.08 6.90
N ALA A 124 -20.23 -12.37 7.16
CA ALA A 124 -21.06 -13.45 6.64
C ALA A 124 -22.52 -13.28 7.09
N ALA A 125 -22.75 -12.82 8.33
CA ALA A 125 -24.08 -12.55 8.86
C ALA A 125 -24.84 -11.49 8.05
N TRP A 126 -24.17 -10.41 7.62
CA TRP A 126 -24.77 -9.40 6.76
C TRP A 126 -25.14 -9.96 5.39
N CYS A 127 -24.25 -10.76 4.78
CA CYS A 127 -24.54 -11.42 3.51
C CYS A 127 -25.71 -12.41 3.59
N GLU A 128 -25.80 -13.19 4.67
CA GLU A 128 -26.91 -14.12 4.88
C GLU A 128 -28.26 -13.39 5.04
N ALA A 129 -28.25 -12.21 5.66
CA ALA A 129 -29.42 -11.35 5.76
C ALA A 129 -29.79 -10.68 4.42
N ASN A 130 -28.83 -10.53 3.50
CA ASN A 130 -28.97 -9.84 2.23
C ASN A 130 -28.51 -10.73 1.04
N PRO A 131 -29.26 -11.77 0.67
CA PRO A 131 -28.84 -12.72 -0.38
C PRO A 131 -28.70 -12.08 -1.78
N ASP A 132 -29.39 -10.96 -2.01
CA ASP A 132 -29.34 -10.16 -3.25
C ASP A 132 -28.50 -8.88 -3.04
N ALA A 133 -27.48 -8.93 -2.17
CA ALA A 133 -26.64 -7.78 -1.83
C ALA A 133 -26.04 -7.10 -3.06
N THR A 134 -26.06 -5.77 -3.10
CA THR A 134 -25.35 -4.96 -4.12
C THR A 134 -24.56 -3.86 -3.43
N PHE A 135 -23.64 -3.22 -4.15
CA PHE A 135 -22.90 -2.08 -3.62
C PHE A 135 -23.79 -0.90 -3.24
N ASP A 136 -24.96 -0.71 -3.89
CA ASP A 136 -25.94 0.31 -3.49
C ASP A 136 -26.42 0.17 -2.04
N MET A 137 -26.40 -1.07 -1.51
CA MET A 137 -26.80 -1.32 -0.12
C MET A 137 -25.79 -0.81 0.90
N LEU A 138 -24.57 -0.45 0.47
CA LEU A 138 -23.56 0.19 1.31
C LEU A 138 -23.83 1.68 1.54
N GLN A 139 -24.78 2.30 0.81
CA GLN A 139 -25.13 3.69 1.01
C GLN A 139 -25.55 3.94 2.47
N GLY A 140 -24.90 4.90 3.13
CA GLY A 140 -25.14 5.21 4.54
C GLY A 140 -24.58 4.19 5.54
N MET A 141 -23.85 3.16 5.10
CA MET A 141 -23.14 2.22 5.97
C MET A 141 -21.77 2.78 6.41
N ARG A 142 -21.06 2.04 7.25
CA ARG A 142 -19.72 2.39 7.74
C ARG A 142 -18.65 1.62 6.95
N SER A 143 -17.55 2.26 6.56
CA SER A 143 -16.49 1.59 5.79
C SER A 143 -15.08 1.76 6.37
N CYS A 144 -14.22 0.80 6.05
CA CYS A 144 -12.82 0.74 6.47
C CYS A 144 -11.91 0.67 5.24
N HIS A 145 -10.92 1.56 5.16
CA HIS A 145 -10.07 1.71 3.99
C HIS A 145 -8.59 1.67 4.38
N THR A 146 -7.74 1.14 3.51
CA THR A 146 -6.29 1.07 3.76
C THR A 146 -5.61 2.44 3.85
N GLY A 147 -6.22 3.46 3.24
CA GLY A 147 -5.68 4.83 3.14
C GLY A 147 -6.18 5.51 1.87
N TYR A 148 -6.26 6.84 1.89
CA TYR A 148 -6.61 7.64 0.71
C TYR A 148 -5.58 7.44 -0.41
N GLN A 149 -6.05 7.39 -1.66
CA GLN A 149 -5.28 7.08 -2.89
C GLN A 149 -4.49 5.76 -2.93
N LYS A 150 -4.50 4.95 -1.86
CA LYS A 150 -4.03 3.57 -1.94
C LYS A 150 -4.93 2.77 -2.88
N THR A 151 -4.36 1.76 -3.50
CA THR A 151 -4.96 0.95 -4.54
C THR A 151 -6.22 0.25 -4.06
N ALA A 152 -6.11 -0.67 -3.09
CA ALA A 152 -7.26 -1.48 -2.72
C ALA A 152 -8.31 -0.69 -1.96
N GLY A 153 -7.85 0.14 -1.01
CA GLY A 153 -8.72 0.93 -0.15
C GLY A 153 -9.39 2.11 -0.85
N TRP A 154 -8.89 2.59 -1.98
CA TRP A 154 -9.46 3.79 -2.61
C TRP A 154 -9.54 3.69 -4.14
N ARG A 155 -8.42 3.68 -4.85
CA ARG A 155 -8.42 3.80 -6.32
C ARG A 155 -9.16 2.67 -7.03
N ALA A 156 -8.83 1.43 -6.71
CA ALA A 156 -9.46 0.26 -7.32
C ALA A 156 -10.89 0.05 -6.83
N SER A 157 -11.18 0.34 -5.56
CA SER A 157 -12.51 0.15 -4.98
C SER A 157 -13.43 1.34 -5.26
N VAL A 158 -13.25 2.46 -4.54
CA VAL A 158 -14.05 3.68 -4.67
C VAL A 158 -14.06 4.17 -6.13
N GLY A 159 -12.92 4.18 -6.81
CA GLY A 159 -12.84 4.56 -8.22
C GLY A 159 -13.69 3.67 -9.14
N THR A 160 -13.71 2.35 -8.93
CA THR A 160 -14.62 1.45 -9.66
C THR A 160 -16.08 1.70 -9.29
N LEU A 161 -16.39 1.94 -8.01
CA LEU A 161 -17.76 2.23 -7.58
C LEU A 161 -18.31 3.52 -8.20
N ILE A 162 -17.46 4.53 -8.36
CA ILE A 162 -17.79 5.76 -9.09
C ILE A 162 -18.00 5.45 -10.58
N LYS A 163 -17.05 4.78 -11.23
CA LYS A 163 -17.10 4.44 -12.66
C LYS A 163 -18.34 3.62 -13.04
N GLU A 164 -18.71 2.65 -12.20
CA GLU A 164 -19.90 1.80 -12.40
C GLU A 164 -21.21 2.49 -11.96
N GLY A 165 -21.14 3.68 -11.36
CA GLY A 165 -22.29 4.50 -10.99
C GLY A 165 -22.99 4.09 -9.68
N PHE A 166 -22.34 3.26 -8.85
CA PHE A 166 -22.81 2.97 -7.48
C PHE A 166 -22.65 4.19 -6.57
N VAL A 167 -21.51 4.89 -6.70
CA VAL A 167 -21.24 6.17 -6.03
C VAL A 167 -21.48 7.30 -7.04
N PRO A 168 -22.54 8.10 -6.88
CA PRO A 168 -22.78 9.24 -7.77
C PRO A 168 -21.67 10.27 -7.63
N ILE A 169 -21.16 10.77 -8.76
CA ILE A 169 -20.21 11.87 -8.76
C ILE A 169 -20.95 13.19 -8.44
N GLU A 170 -20.48 13.87 -7.41
CA GLU A 170 -21.00 15.13 -6.91
C GLU A 170 -19.91 16.20 -6.96
N SER A 171 -20.27 17.40 -7.42
CA SER A 171 -19.33 18.52 -7.48
C SER A 171 -19.01 19.02 -6.07
N SER A 172 -17.74 19.02 -5.69
CA SER A 172 -17.31 19.56 -4.39
C SER A 172 -17.64 21.05 -4.24
N PRO A 173 -18.28 21.48 -3.13
CA PRO A 173 -18.59 22.89 -2.89
C PRO A 173 -17.36 23.71 -2.43
N ASP A 174 -16.25 23.06 -2.12
CA ASP A 174 -15.02 23.67 -1.60
C ASP A 174 -13.77 23.05 -2.25
N SER A 175 -12.62 23.13 -1.58
CA SER A 175 -11.36 22.59 -2.09
C SER A 175 -11.20 21.08 -1.91
N THR A 176 -12.16 20.40 -1.29
CA THR A 176 -12.14 18.94 -1.12
C THR A 176 -12.19 18.27 -2.49
N PRO A 177 -11.31 17.30 -2.79
CA PRO A 177 -11.40 16.48 -3.99
C PRO A 177 -12.80 15.89 -4.22
N ALA A 178 -13.24 15.83 -5.48
CA ALA A 178 -14.61 15.46 -5.81
C ALA A 178 -14.91 13.98 -5.52
N ASP A 179 -13.93 13.09 -5.56
CA ASP A 179 -14.06 11.69 -5.15
C ASP A 179 -14.29 11.56 -3.65
N ILE A 180 -13.52 12.30 -2.83
CA ILE A 180 -13.72 12.42 -1.38
C ILE A 180 -15.13 12.93 -1.10
N HIS A 181 -15.55 14.02 -1.73
CA HIS A 181 -16.88 14.58 -1.51
C HIS A 181 -18.00 13.63 -1.93
N SER A 182 -17.89 13.04 -3.12
CA SER A 182 -18.88 12.09 -3.66
C SER A 182 -19.04 10.88 -2.74
N PHE A 183 -17.92 10.31 -2.29
CA PHE A 183 -17.95 9.16 -1.40
C PHE A 183 -18.49 9.54 -0.02
N GLN A 184 -18.11 10.69 0.53
CA GLN A 184 -18.64 11.23 1.79
C GLN A 184 -20.16 11.38 1.77
N GLU A 185 -20.76 11.90 0.69
CA GLU A 185 -22.21 12.08 0.60
C GLU A 185 -22.96 10.75 0.45
N TRP A 186 -22.27 9.71 -0.05
CA TRP A 186 -22.84 8.39 -0.29
C TRP A 186 -22.70 7.45 0.92
N ILE A 187 -21.53 7.38 1.53
CA ILE A 187 -21.24 6.54 2.70
C ILE A 187 -21.77 7.20 3.98
N GLY A 188 -22.04 6.42 5.03
CA GLY A 188 -22.50 6.96 6.30
C GLY A 188 -21.37 7.60 7.10
N SER A 189 -20.30 6.83 7.30
CA SER A 189 -19.05 7.27 7.91
C SER A 189 -17.93 6.30 7.52
N ALA A 190 -16.67 6.69 7.66
CA ALA A 190 -15.57 5.79 7.34
C ALA A 190 -14.35 5.99 8.24
N CYS A 191 -13.39 5.08 8.10
CA CYS A 191 -11.99 5.37 8.36
C CYS A 191 -11.20 5.31 7.06
N VAL A 192 -10.72 6.47 6.60
CA VAL A 192 -9.87 6.66 5.43
C VAL A 192 -8.62 7.44 5.86
N PRO A 193 -7.58 6.74 6.34
CA PRO A 193 -6.33 7.37 6.75
C PRO A 193 -5.76 8.29 5.66
N GLY A 194 -5.34 9.50 6.03
CA GLY A 194 -4.80 10.52 5.14
C GLY A 194 -5.82 11.51 4.55
N VAL A 195 -7.13 11.19 4.57
CA VAL A 195 -8.16 12.07 3.98
C VAL A 195 -8.24 13.44 4.65
N ALA A 196 -7.85 13.53 5.93
CA ALA A 196 -7.83 14.78 6.70
C ALA A 196 -6.84 15.82 6.16
N ALA A 197 -5.83 15.43 5.38
CA ALA A 197 -4.90 16.38 4.76
C ALA A 197 -5.52 17.06 3.52
N GLU A 198 -6.49 16.40 2.88
CA GLU A 198 -7.07 16.77 1.59
C GLU A 198 -8.44 17.45 1.74
N ALA A 199 -9.23 17.01 2.73
CA ALA A 199 -10.56 17.53 2.97
C ALA A 199 -10.55 18.91 3.62
N SER A 200 -11.47 19.77 3.22
CA SER A 200 -11.55 21.16 3.71
C SER A 200 -11.85 21.28 5.21
N ASP A 201 -12.52 20.28 5.78
CA ASP A 201 -12.87 20.15 7.20
C ASP A 201 -11.87 19.28 7.99
N GLY A 202 -10.83 18.78 7.32
CA GLY A 202 -9.73 18.04 7.90
C GLY A 202 -10.18 16.83 8.73
N ALA A 203 -9.66 16.69 9.95
CA ALA A 203 -10.01 15.59 10.84
C ALA A 203 -11.51 15.56 11.25
N ALA A 204 -12.29 16.61 10.99
CA ALA A 204 -13.74 16.58 11.22
C ALA A 204 -14.52 15.90 10.10
N ASN A 205 -13.86 15.51 9.01
CA ASN A 205 -14.48 14.85 7.87
C ASN A 205 -15.15 13.52 8.29
N PRO A 206 -16.37 13.19 7.81
CA PRO A 206 -17.04 11.92 8.09
C PRO A 206 -16.22 10.68 7.69
N LEU A 207 -15.29 10.83 6.75
CA LEU A 207 -14.38 9.76 6.34
C LEU A 207 -13.27 9.46 7.34
N CYS A 208 -13.13 10.24 8.42
CA CYS A 208 -12.24 9.96 9.55
C CYS A 208 -12.98 9.42 10.79
N GLU A 209 -14.33 9.49 10.83
CA GLU A 209 -15.11 9.29 12.06
C GLU A 209 -14.89 7.93 12.73
N ASN A 210 -14.62 6.88 11.95
CA ASN A 210 -14.43 5.52 12.46
C ASN A 210 -12.96 5.18 12.73
N CYS A 211 -12.02 6.11 12.54
CA CYS A 211 -10.60 5.85 12.80
C CYS A 211 -10.29 5.73 14.30
N ALA A 212 -9.21 5.01 14.63
CA ALA A 212 -8.90 4.62 16.01
C ALA A 212 -7.75 5.43 16.64
N GLY A 213 -7.01 6.20 15.83
CA GLY A 213 -5.93 7.07 16.30
C GLY A 213 -6.44 8.16 17.25
N THR A 214 -5.51 8.89 17.87
CA THR A 214 -5.85 9.98 18.78
C THR A 214 -4.96 11.19 18.54
N ASP A 215 -5.47 12.38 18.83
CA ASP A 215 -4.73 13.63 18.67
C ASP A 215 -4.15 13.78 17.25
N ALA A 216 -2.83 13.86 17.11
CA ALA A 216 -2.17 13.99 15.81
C ALA A 216 -2.17 12.70 14.98
N ASP A 217 -2.38 11.55 15.63
CA ASP A 217 -2.36 10.23 14.99
C ASP A 217 -3.75 9.85 14.44
N PHE A 218 -4.81 10.58 14.84
CA PHE A 218 -6.17 10.32 14.39
C PHE A 218 -6.31 10.57 12.89
N CYS A 219 -6.67 9.53 12.13
CA CYS A 219 -6.84 9.57 10.68
C CYS A 219 -5.55 9.93 9.92
N ALA A 220 -4.38 9.79 10.55
CA ALA A 220 -3.09 10.05 9.93
C ALA A 220 -2.72 8.98 8.91
N LEU A 221 -1.99 9.36 7.85
CA LEU A 221 -1.48 8.42 6.86
C LEU A 221 -0.17 7.78 7.38
N GLY A 222 -0.28 6.61 8.00
CA GLY A 222 0.88 5.89 8.55
C GLY A 222 0.52 4.93 9.68
N ASP A 223 1.50 4.16 10.16
CA ASP A 223 1.32 3.10 11.16
C ASP A 223 0.91 3.63 12.54
N VAL A 224 0.96 4.96 12.73
CA VAL A 224 0.45 5.64 13.93
C VAL A 224 -1.07 5.57 14.05
N GLU A 225 -1.80 5.43 12.93
CA GLU A 225 -3.25 5.19 12.91
C GLU A 225 -3.51 3.68 12.98
N PRO A 226 -4.13 3.14 14.06
CA PRO A 226 -4.29 1.70 14.22
C PRO A 226 -5.14 1.00 13.14
N TYR A 227 -5.96 1.75 12.40
CA TYR A 227 -6.75 1.25 11.28
C TYR A 227 -6.12 1.51 9.90
N TYR A 228 -4.85 1.93 9.85
CA TYR A 228 -4.09 2.10 8.62
C TYR A 228 -3.67 0.79 7.96
N ASN A 229 -3.55 0.84 6.63
CA ASN A 229 -3.09 -0.23 5.76
C ASN A 229 -4.00 -1.48 5.80
N TYR A 230 -3.62 -2.53 5.08
CA TYR A 230 -4.39 -3.78 4.99
C TYR A 230 -4.80 -4.36 6.36
N PRO A 231 -3.87 -4.62 7.31
CA PRO A 231 -4.25 -5.16 8.62
C PRO A 231 -5.18 -4.24 9.41
N GLY A 232 -4.94 -2.93 9.39
CA GLY A 232 -5.76 -1.96 10.13
C GLY A 232 -7.17 -1.83 9.57
N ALA A 233 -7.34 -1.85 8.24
CA ALA A 233 -8.66 -1.81 7.62
C ALA A 233 -9.47 -3.09 7.91
N LEU A 234 -8.82 -4.26 7.95
CA LEU A 234 -9.47 -5.49 8.40
C LEU A 234 -9.82 -5.42 9.89
N ARG A 235 -8.92 -4.90 10.72
CA ARG A 235 -9.15 -4.68 12.15
C ARG A 235 -10.36 -3.77 12.40
N CYS A 236 -10.51 -2.69 11.65
CA CYS A 236 -11.66 -1.79 11.71
C CYS A 236 -13.00 -2.53 11.50
N LEU A 237 -13.05 -3.48 10.57
CA LEU A 237 -14.21 -4.34 10.36
C LEU A 237 -14.40 -5.34 11.51
N VAL A 238 -13.32 -5.98 11.96
CA VAL A 238 -13.33 -6.98 13.04
C VAL A 238 -13.77 -6.37 14.36
N GLU A 239 -13.33 -5.15 14.68
CA GLU A 239 -13.70 -4.40 15.89
C GLU A 239 -15.08 -3.71 15.79
N ASP A 240 -15.86 -4.00 14.74
CA ASP A 240 -17.21 -3.44 14.49
C ASP A 240 -17.21 -1.90 14.39
N ALA A 241 -16.10 -1.30 13.95
CA ALA A 241 -16.02 0.13 13.64
C ALA A 241 -16.57 0.42 12.22
N GLY A 242 -16.48 -0.56 11.31
CA GLY A 242 -17.09 -0.52 9.99
C GLY A 242 -17.90 -1.76 9.64
N ASP A 243 -18.72 -1.67 8.59
CA ASP A 243 -19.55 -2.76 8.08
C ASP A 243 -18.95 -3.44 6.83
N VAL A 244 -18.01 -2.75 6.15
CA VAL A 244 -17.25 -3.22 4.98
C VAL A 244 -15.79 -2.78 5.08
N ALA A 245 -14.86 -3.64 4.66
CA ALA A 245 -13.46 -3.29 4.50
C ALA A 245 -13.00 -3.46 3.04
N PHE A 246 -12.32 -2.45 2.50
CA PHE A 246 -11.70 -2.49 1.17
C PHE A 246 -10.21 -2.79 1.32
N ILE A 247 -9.82 -4.04 1.02
CA ILE A 247 -8.49 -4.61 1.31
C ILE A 247 -8.05 -5.56 0.19
N ARG A 248 -6.85 -6.17 0.29
CA ARG A 248 -6.40 -7.22 -0.63
C ARG A 248 -6.94 -8.59 -0.21
N GLN A 249 -7.12 -9.49 -1.17
CA GLN A 249 -7.68 -10.83 -0.97
C GLN A 249 -6.93 -11.70 0.05
N ARG A 250 -5.64 -11.43 0.28
CA ARG A 250 -4.78 -12.18 1.20
C ARG A 250 -4.87 -11.71 2.65
N THR A 251 -5.38 -10.50 2.91
CA THR A 251 -5.44 -9.97 4.27
C THR A 251 -6.29 -10.86 5.20
N PRO A 252 -7.50 -11.33 4.81
CA PRO A 252 -8.26 -12.22 5.68
C PRO A 252 -7.54 -13.53 6.06
N PRO A 253 -6.98 -14.34 5.13
CA PRO A 253 -6.25 -15.56 5.52
C PRO A 253 -4.98 -15.29 6.33
N GLU A 254 -4.27 -14.19 6.08
CA GLU A 254 -3.06 -13.81 6.84
C GLU A 254 -3.37 -13.53 8.32
N TYR A 255 -4.52 -12.91 8.60
CA TYR A 255 -4.82 -12.38 9.93
C TYR A 255 -5.93 -13.12 10.70
N LEU A 256 -6.79 -13.90 10.04
CA LEU A 256 -7.95 -14.58 10.65
C LEU A 256 -7.86 -16.11 10.66
N ASN A 257 -6.85 -16.70 10.04
CA ASN A 257 -6.60 -18.12 10.19
C ASN A 257 -6.09 -18.37 11.63
N THR A 258 -6.67 -19.31 12.39
CA THR A 258 -6.32 -19.55 13.80
C THR A 258 -5.76 -20.96 14.02
N GLY A 259 -5.47 -21.69 12.93
CA GLY A 259 -5.21 -23.12 12.93
C GLY A 259 -3.75 -23.57 12.83
N GLU A 260 -2.82 -22.68 12.48
CA GLU A 260 -1.38 -22.96 12.43
C GLU A 260 -0.63 -21.84 13.15
N GLU A 261 0.63 -22.04 13.51
CA GLU A 261 1.50 -20.99 14.08
C GLU A 261 1.60 -19.83 13.10
N ASN A 262 0.59 -18.96 13.07
CA ASN A 262 0.61 -17.77 12.23
C ASN A 262 1.66 -16.84 12.82
N SER A 263 2.69 -16.57 12.03
CA SER A 263 3.79 -15.65 12.35
C SER A 263 3.32 -14.21 12.50
N PHE A 264 2.07 -13.93 12.16
CA PHE A 264 1.41 -12.63 12.27
C PHE A 264 0.32 -12.74 13.34
N ASP A 265 0.72 -12.63 14.60
CA ASP A 265 -0.19 -12.55 15.74
C ASP A 265 -0.32 -11.08 16.17
N PRO A 266 -1.17 -10.26 15.52
CA PRO A 266 -1.49 -8.97 16.08
C PRO A 266 -2.53 -9.13 17.19
N SER A 267 -2.25 -8.54 18.35
CA SER A 267 -3.09 -8.64 19.56
C SER A 267 -4.60 -8.36 19.42
N TRP A 268 -5.04 -7.79 18.28
CA TRP A 268 -6.43 -7.44 18.00
C TRP A 268 -7.25 -8.57 17.34
N ASN A 269 -6.65 -9.52 16.64
CA ASN A 269 -7.41 -10.53 15.89
C ASN A 269 -8.12 -11.58 16.79
N TYR A 270 -7.71 -11.72 18.05
CA TYR A 270 -8.39 -12.57 19.04
C TYR A 270 -9.55 -11.89 19.78
N VAL A 271 -9.80 -10.60 19.54
CA VAL A 271 -10.72 -9.82 20.38
C VAL A 271 -12.14 -10.37 20.32
N ASN A 272 -12.58 -10.91 19.18
CA ASN A 272 -13.92 -11.45 18.99
C ASN A 272 -13.98 -12.96 18.71
N GLY A 273 -12.82 -13.60 18.48
CA GLY A 273 -12.75 -15.03 18.12
C GLY A 273 -13.26 -15.32 16.70
N ASP A 274 -13.30 -14.29 15.86
CA ASP A 274 -13.71 -14.38 14.47
C ASP A 274 -12.71 -15.21 13.67
N SER A 275 -13.23 -15.88 12.64
CA SER A 275 -12.50 -16.74 11.74
C SER A 275 -12.78 -16.35 10.30
N MET A 276 -12.07 -16.95 9.34
CA MET A 276 -12.34 -16.73 7.93
C MET A 276 -13.80 -17.02 7.52
N ASP A 277 -14.50 -17.92 8.23
CA ASP A 277 -15.89 -18.28 7.91
C ASP A 277 -16.90 -17.16 8.27
N ASP A 278 -16.50 -16.23 9.13
CA ASP A 278 -17.32 -15.12 9.59
C ASP A 278 -17.35 -13.94 8.60
N TYR A 279 -16.64 -14.06 7.47
CA TYR A 279 -16.53 -13.03 6.44
C TYR A 279 -16.78 -13.56 5.02
N LYS A 280 -17.20 -12.65 4.14
CA LYS A 280 -17.51 -12.90 2.72
C LYS A 280 -17.03 -11.74 1.86
N LEU A 281 -16.95 -11.98 0.56
CA LEU A 281 -16.73 -10.96 -0.45
C LEU A 281 -18.07 -10.44 -0.97
N LEU A 282 -18.21 -9.12 -1.10
CA LEU A 282 -19.30 -8.48 -1.85
C LEU A 282 -18.87 -8.30 -3.31
N CYS A 283 -19.68 -8.77 -4.27
CA CYS A 283 -19.30 -8.82 -5.68
C CYS A 283 -19.93 -7.69 -6.50
N LEU A 284 -19.21 -7.20 -7.51
CA LEU A 284 -19.72 -6.17 -8.45
C LEU A 284 -20.95 -6.65 -9.24
N GLU A 285 -21.00 -7.95 -9.56
CA GLU A 285 -22.16 -8.58 -10.23
C GLU A 285 -23.36 -8.79 -9.28
N GLY A 286 -23.20 -8.45 -8.00
CA GLY A 286 -24.18 -8.68 -6.94
C GLY A 286 -23.99 -10.01 -6.21
N GLY A 287 -24.64 -10.10 -5.05
CA GLY A 287 -24.51 -11.18 -4.09
C GLY A 287 -23.16 -11.19 -3.36
N CYS A 288 -23.03 -12.16 -2.47
CA CYS A 288 -21.79 -12.43 -1.76
C CYS A 288 -21.18 -13.78 -2.14
N GLN A 289 -19.86 -13.88 -2.05
CA GLN A 289 -19.12 -15.12 -2.29
C GLN A 289 -18.18 -15.45 -1.12
N PRO A 290 -17.76 -16.73 -0.97
CA PRO A 290 -16.68 -17.08 -0.05
C PRO A 290 -15.39 -16.32 -0.37
N LEU A 291 -14.55 -16.07 0.64
CA LEU A 291 -13.25 -15.40 0.49
C LEU A 291 -12.35 -16.04 -0.58
N SER A 292 -12.45 -17.35 -0.79
CA SER A 292 -11.69 -18.08 -1.82
C SER A 292 -12.11 -17.79 -3.26
N ALA A 293 -13.26 -17.15 -3.49
CA ALA A 293 -13.78 -16.83 -4.82
C ALA A 293 -13.30 -15.47 -5.35
N PHE A 294 -12.24 -14.89 -4.77
CA PHE A 294 -11.70 -13.57 -5.11
C PHE A 294 -11.38 -13.41 -6.61
N THR A 295 -11.00 -14.49 -7.30
CA THR A 295 -10.72 -14.45 -8.75
C THR A 295 -11.98 -14.16 -9.61
N GLN A 296 -13.19 -14.34 -9.07
CA GLN A 296 -14.46 -13.95 -9.73
C GLN A 296 -15.14 -12.76 -9.03
N CYS A 297 -14.74 -12.43 -7.80
CA CYS A 297 -15.40 -11.47 -6.94
C CYS A 297 -14.37 -10.50 -6.36
N SER A 298 -13.81 -9.66 -7.23
CA SER A 298 -12.85 -8.62 -6.90
C SER A 298 -13.10 -7.38 -7.76
N PHE A 299 -12.48 -6.27 -7.37
CA PHE A 299 -12.23 -5.15 -8.25
C PHE A 299 -11.15 -5.52 -9.29
N PRO A 300 -10.85 -4.65 -10.28
CA PRO A 300 -9.74 -4.86 -11.20
C PRO A 300 -8.44 -5.19 -10.46
N LYS A 301 -7.77 -6.25 -10.92
CA LYS A 301 -6.50 -6.72 -10.35
C LYS A 301 -5.38 -5.70 -10.60
N THR A 302 -4.38 -5.68 -9.74
CA THR A 302 -3.24 -4.74 -9.75
C THR A 302 -1.92 -5.48 -9.61
N PHE A 303 -0.80 -4.91 -10.08
CA PHE A 303 0.53 -5.40 -9.75
C PHE A 303 0.86 -5.25 -8.25
N GLY A 304 1.92 -5.90 -7.78
CA GLY A 304 2.40 -5.87 -6.40
C GLY A 304 2.90 -4.50 -5.96
N HIS A 305 3.34 -4.37 -4.71
CA HIS A 305 4.01 -3.13 -4.30
C HIS A 305 5.38 -3.04 -4.99
N THR A 306 5.96 -1.85 -5.04
CA THR A 306 7.19 -1.61 -5.81
C THR A 306 8.22 -0.81 -5.03
N VAL A 307 9.49 -1.02 -5.39
CA VAL A 307 10.56 -0.06 -5.06
C VAL A 307 10.71 0.87 -6.25
N VAL A 308 10.77 2.18 -5.99
CA VAL A 308 10.79 3.21 -7.03
C VAL A 308 12.00 4.12 -6.85
N ALA A 309 12.52 4.66 -7.95
CA ALA A 309 13.66 5.57 -7.95
C ALA A 309 13.43 6.78 -8.86
N SER A 310 14.10 7.91 -8.56
CA SER A 310 14.01 9.16 -9.33
C SER A 310 15.05 9.30 -10.46
N SER A 311 15.69 8.20 -10.88
CA SER A 311 16.58 8.18 -12.04
C SER A 311 16.83 6.77 -12.59
N ASP A 312 17.28 6.67 -13.84
CA ASP A 312 17.86 5.44 -14.44
C ASP A 312 19.41 5.47 -14.42
N SER A 313 19.99 5.78 -13.26
CA SER A 313 21.45 5.82 -13.10
C SER A 313 22.08 4.42 -13.05
N GLU A 314 23.40 4.33 -13.27
CA GLU A 314 24.14 3.07 -13.08
C GLU A 314 23.98 2.55 -11.64
N GLU A 315 23.86 3.44 -10.66
CA GLU A 315 23.59 3.09 -9.26
C GLU A 315 22.19 2.48 -9.06
N VAL A 316 21.15 3.01 -9.72
CA VAL A 316 19.78 2.44 -9.65
C VAL A 316 19.73 1.07 -10.34
N GLN A 317 20.41 0.90 -11.49
CA GLN A 317 20.52 -0.40 -12.16
C GLN A 317 21.27 -1.43 -11.30
N ALA A 318 22.31 -1.00 -10.59
CA ALA A 318 23.03 -1.85 -9.63
C ALA A 318 22.14 -2.22 -8.43
N LEU A 319 21.35 -1.29 -7.91
CA LEU A 319 20.35 -1.56 -6.86
C LEU A 319 19.31 -2.59 -7.32
N ARG A 320 18.73 -2.41 -8.51
CA ARG A 320 17.78 -3.36 -9.13
C ARG A 320 18.34 -4.78 -9.16
N THR A 321 19.55 -4.92 -9.70
CA THR A 321 20.26 -6.21 -9.78
C THR A 321 20.49 -6.80 -8.40
N ALA A 322 21.00 -6.00 -7.46
CA ALA A 322 21.31 -6.45 -6.10
C ALA A 322 20.07 -6.90 -5.32
N LEU A 323 18.96 -6.17 -5.39
CA LEU A 323 17.71 -6.54 -4.71
C LEU A 323 17.15 -7.86 -5.25
N ASN A 324 17.13 -8.03 -6.57
CA ASN A 324 16.68 -9.26 -7.22
C ASN A 324 17.57 -10.46 -6.84
N GLU A 325 18.90 -10.31 -6.83
CA GLU A 325 19.83 -11.38 -6.44
C GLU A 325 19.76 -11.73 -4.95
N LEU A 326 19.71 -10.72 -4.08
CA LEU A 326 19.56 -10.91 -2.64
C LEU A 326 18.27 -11.65 -2.31
N SER A 327 17.15 -11.22 -2.91
CA SER A 327 15.86 -11.87 -2.74
C SER A 327 15.90 -13.35 -3.16
N ALA A 328 16.55 -13.66 -4.29
CA ALA A 328 16.61 -15.02 -4.81
C ALA A 328 17.58 -15.95 -4.06
N SER A 329 18.65 -15.42 -3.47
CA SER A 329 19.81 -16.25 -3.07
C SER A 329 20.37 -16.00 -1.67
N SER A 330 20.01 -14.91 -0.99
CA SER A 330 20.52 -14.58 0.34
C SER A 330 19.54 -15.00 1.42
N SER A 331 19.89 -16.03 2.19
CA SER A 331 19.10 -16.45 3.35
C SER A 331 19.01 -15.35 4.41
N GLU A 332 20.08 -14.56 4.57
CA GLU A 332 20.08 -13.43 5.51
C GLU A 332 19.09 -12.35 5.09
N PHE A 333 19.00 -12.06 3.78
CA PHE A 333 18.00 -11.12 3.26
C PHE A 333 16.58 -11.66 3.48
N GLN A 334 16.34 -12.93 3.15
CA GLN A 334 15.04 -13.58 3.29
C GLN A 334 14.57 -13.63 4.76
N GLU A 335 15.45 -14.05 5.69
CA GLU A 335 15.17 -14.11 7.13
C GLU A 335 15.06 -12.72 7.80
N THR A 336 15.49 -11.66 7.12
CA THR A 336 15.38 -10.28 7.61
C THR A 336 14.13 -9.59 7.07
N PHE A 337 13.93 -9.58 5.75
CA PHE A 337 12.99 -8.67 5.10
C PHE A 337 11.72 -9.31 4.54
N LEU A 338 11.76 -10.60 4.21
CA LEU A 338 10.63 -11.27 3.58
C LEU A 338 9.72 -11.92 4.63
N SER A 339 8.56 -12.41 4.20
CA SER A 339 7.53 -13.03 5.03
C SER A 339 8.12 -14.05 6.01
N GLY A 340 7.89 -13.81 7.31
CA GLY A 340 8.44 -14.56 8.44
C GLY A 340 9.76 -14.00 8.99
N GLY A 341 10.28 -12.92 8.41
CA GLY A 341 11.55 -12.30 8.77
C GLY A 341 11.47 -11.32 9.94
N SER A 342 12.63 -10.97 10.51
CA SER A 342 12.71 -10.14 11.72
C SER A 342 12.33 -8.66 11.53
N LEU A 343 12.48 -8.15 10.31
CA LEU A 343 12.16 -6.78 9.88
C LEU A 343 11.19 -6.81 8.68
N GLN A 344 10.38 -7.86 8.57
CA GLN A 344 9.25 -7.88 7.62
C GLN A 344 8.37 -6.65 7.83
N GLY A 345 7.82 -6.07 6.77
CA GLY A 345 7.02 -4.86 6.89
C GLY A 345 7.85 -3.58 7.11
N ALA A 346 9.16 -3.63 7.37
CA ALA A 346 9.94 -2.41 7.65
C ALA A 346 10.27 -1.60 6.38
N LEU A 347 10.57 -2.28 5.28
CA LEU A 347 10.84 -1.65 3.97
C LEU A 347 9.97 -2.21 2.85
N PHE A 348 9.57 -3.48 2.92
CA PHE A 348 8.75 -4.18 1.93
C PHE A 348 7.39 -4.51 2.56
N THR A 349 6.41 -4.90 1.75
CA THR A 349 5.12 -5.43 2.23
C THR A 349 5.33 -6.63 3.14
N ASP A 350 4.49 -6.77 4.15
CA ASP A 350 4.57 -7.81 5.17
C ASP A 350 4.46 -9.23 4.58
N GLY A 351 3.70 -9.38 3.49
CA GLY A 351 3.53 -10.62 2.74
C GLY A 351 4.61 -10.90 1.68
N ALA A 352 5.62 -10.04 1.51
CA ALA A 352 6.60 -10.18 0.43
C ALA A 352 7.37 -11.50 0.56
N THR A 353 7.37 -12.32 -0.48
CA THR A 353 8.06 -13.63 -0.50
C THR A 353 9.23 -13.66 -1.46
N TYR A 354 9.23 -12.82 -2.49
CA TYR A 354 10.37 -12.55 -3.35
C TYR A 354 10.23 -11.19 -4.02
N LEU A 355 11.32 -10.69 -4.60
CA LEU A 355 11.39 -9.46 -5.37
C LEU A 355 11.79 -9.80 -6.81
N GLN A 356 11.21 -9.13 -7.79
CA GLN A 356 11.54 -9.29 -9.19
C GLN A 356 11.97 -7.96 -9.79
N ALA A 357 13.11 -7.95 -10.46
CA ALA A 357 13.53 -6.79 -11.26
C ALA A 357 12.50 -6.43 -12.33
N VAL A 358 12.22 -5.14 -12.45
CA VAL A 358 11.40 -4.56 -13.52
C VAL A 358 12.33 -3.83 -14.47
N GLU A 359 12.30 -4.17 -15.75
CA GLU A 359 13.16 -3.58 -16.79
C GLU A 359 12.37 -2.68 -17.75
N GLU A 360 11.05 -2.75 -17.66
CA GLU A 360 10.10 -1.93 -18.39
C GLU A 360 10.03 -0.50 -17.85
N THR A 361 9.62 0.43 -18.72
CA THR A 361 9.21 1.78 -18.27
C THR A 361 8.00 1.70 -17.33
N VAL A 362 7.77 2.74 -16.52
CA VAL A 362 6.63 2.79 -15.59
C VAL A 362 5.31 2.56 -16.33
N GLU A 363 5.14 3.16 -17.52
CA GLU A 363 3.94 3.02 -18.36
C GLU A 363 3.77 1.61 -18.91
N GLU A 364 4.86 0.98 -19.37
CA GLU A 364 4.83 -0.39 -19.87
C GLU A 364 4.54 -1.39 -18.75
N PHE A 365 5.13 -1.17 -17.57
CA PHE A 365 4.90 -1.98 -16.38
C PHE A 365 3.45 -1.86 -15.88
N ALA A 366 2.93 -0.63 -15.79
CA ALA A 366 1.56 -0.39 -15.33
C ALA A 366 0.49 -0.81 -16.34
N GLY A 367 0.80 -0.74 -17.63
CA GLY A 367 -0.09 -1.12 -18.72
C GLY A 367 -1.45 -0.41 -18.66
N ASP A 368 -2.52 -1.16 -18.91
CA ASP A 368 -3.89 -0.61 -18.98
C ASP A 368 -4.42 -0.08 -17.64
N MET A 369 -3.72 -0.34 -16.52
CA MET A 369 -4.17 0.10 -15.19
C MET A 369 -4.12 1.62 -15.06
N PHE A 370 -3.04 2.26 -15.49
CA PHE A 370 -2.90 3.72 -15.42
C PHE A 370 -3.94 4.42 -16.30
N ALA A 371 -4.17 3.92 -17.51
CA ALA A 371 -5.23 4.43 -18.38
C ALA A 371 -6.64 4.29 -17.75
N SER A 372 -6.86 3.24 -16.94
CA SER A 372 -8.13 3.07 -16.22
C SER A 372 -8.31 4.05 -15.07
N TRP A 373 -7.23 4.44 -14.40
CA TRP A 373 -7.27 5.45 -13.34
C TRP A 373 -7.37 6.86 -13.91
N GLU A 374 -6.69 7.15 -15.01
CA GLU A 374 -6.84 8.41 -15.74
C GLU A 374 -8.31 8.64 -16.16
N GLU A 375 -9.01 7.60 -16.62
CA GLU A 375 -10.45 7.69 -16.92
C GLU A 375 -11.28 8.04 -15.67
N ILE A 376 -10.93 7.47 -14.50
CA ILE A 376 -11.60 7.77 -13.23
C ILE A 376 -11.31 9.22 -12.82
N ASP A 377 -10.07 9.67 -12.91
CA ASP A 377 -9.69 11.04 -12.55
C ASP A 377 -10.37 12.07 -13.45
N GLN A 378 -10.48 11.81 -14.76
CA GLN A 378 -11.25 12.65 -15.70
C GLN A 378 -12.75 12.70 -15.35
N LEU A 379 -13.33 11.57 -14.93
CA LEU A 379 -14.72 11.56 -14.45
C LEU A 379 -14.87 12.44 -13.21
N VAL A 380 -13.95 12.30 -12.25
CA VAL A 380 -13.96 13.02 -10.96
C VAL A 380 -13.70 14.51 -11.15
N SER A 381 -12.79 14.90 -12.04
CA SER A 381 -12.45 16.32 -12.32
C SER A 381 -13.55 17.05 -13.09
N GLY A 382 -14.49 16.32 -13.71
CA GLY A 382 -15.53 16.89 -14.56
C GLY A 382 -15.00 17.42 -15.89
N GLU A 383 -13.77 17.03 -16.26
CA GLU A 383 -13.20 17.30 -17.58
C GLU A 383 -13.83 16.34 -18.59
N GLU A 384 -14.81 16.82 -19.36
CA GLU A 384 -15.33 16.04 -20.49
C GLU A 384 -14.18 15.69 -21.44
N SER A 385 -13.98 14.39 -21.72
CA SER A 385 -12.95 13.90 -22.63
C SER A 385 -13.02 14.71 -23.94
N SER A 386 -12.04 15.58 -24.17
CA SER A 386 -11.98 16.38 -25.38
C SER A 386 -11.47 15.55 -26.55
N ASP A 387 -12.15 14.44 -26.87
CA ASP A 387 -11.96 13.70 -28.12
C ASP A 387 -13.13 12.76 -28.42
N LYS A 388 -14.02 13.19 -29.34
CA LYS A 388 -14.81 12.32 -30.23
C LYS A 388 -14.96 12.96 -31.61
#